data_AF-A0A917XCH2-F1
#
_entry.id   AF-A0A917XCH2-F1
#
_cell.length_a   1.000
_cell.length_b   1.000
_cell.length_c   1.000
_cell.angle_alpha   90.00
_cell.angle_beta   90.00
_cell.angle_gamma   90.00
#
_symmetry.space_group_name_H-M   'P 1'
#
loop_
_entity.id
_entity.type
_entity.pdbx_description
1 polymer ?
#
loop_
_entity_poly.entity_id
_entity_poly.type
_entity_poly.pdbx_seq_one_letter_code
_entity_poly.pdbx_strand_id
1 'polypeptide(L)'
;MLEYKAARYGRTLVKIGRFTPTSQTCSTCGAKDGPKPLNVREWTCTACGTVHDRDTNAAINVKTAAGLAVSACGAPVRPGVIPAQREETGSHGFPTGNRAA
;
A
#
# COMPACT_ATOMS: atom_id res chain seq x y z
N MET A 1 -10.01 2.77 -5.60
CA MET A 1 -10.45 3.27 -4.26
C MET A 1 -9.32 4.01 -3.52
N LEU A 2 -8.06 3.96 -3.98
CA LEU A 2 -6.96 4.71 -3.36
C LEU A 2 -6.68 6.04 -4.08
N GLU A 3 -7.00 6.12 -5.37
CA GLU A 3 -6.77 7.29 -6.22
C GLU A 3 -7.52 8.52 -5.71
N TYR A 4 -8.81 8.37 -5.36
CA TYR A 4 -9.62 9.49 -4.86
C TYR A 4 -9.12 9.99 -3.50
N LYS A 5 -8.66 9.08 -2.62
CA LYS A 5 -8.11 9.44 -1.30
C LYS A 5 -6.78 10.17 -1.45
N ALA A 6 -5.91 9.67 -2.33
CA ALA A 6 -4.64 10.31 -2.62
C ALA A 6 -4.86 11.74 -3.14
N ALA A 7 -5.79 11.93 -4.09
CA ALA A 7 -6.18 13.26 -4.57
C ALA A 7 -6.74 14.16 -3.45
N ARG A 8 -7.65 13.63 -2.62
CA ARG A 8 -8.26 14.38 -1.50
C ARG A 8 -7.22 14.91 -0.50
N TYR A 9 -6.15 14.15 -0.25
CA TYR A 9 -5.12 14.51 0.73
C TYR A 9 -3.83 15.08 0.10
N GLY A 10 -3.84 15.42 -1.19
CA GLY A 10 -2.65 15.94 -1.89
C GLY A 10 -1.47 14.97 -1.89
N ARG A 11 -1.73 13.66 -1.95
CA ARG A 11 -0.72 12.60 -1.98
C ARG A 11 -0.56 12.05 -3.40
N THR A 12 0.67 11.67 -3.75
CA THR A 12 0.95 11.00 -5.03
C THR A 12 0.74 9.50 -4.88
N LEU A 13 -0.03 8.90 -5.80
CA LEU A 13 -0.21 7.46 -5.90
C LEU A 13 0.60 6.91 -7.08
N VAL A 14 1.50 5.97 -6.81
CA VAL A 14 2.31 5.28 -7.82
C VAL A 14 1.87 3.82 -7.89
N LYS A 15 1.59 3.33 -9.11
CA LYS A 15 1.24 1.93 -9.36
C LYS A 15 2.45 1.20 -9.90
N ILE A 16 2.79 0.06 -9.31
CA ILE A 16 3.77 -0.87 -9.86
C ILE A 16 3.10 -1.94 -10.72
N GLY A 17 3.89 -2.69 -11.50
CA GLY A 17 3.39 -3.77 -12.33
C GLY A 17 2.65 -4.85 -11.52
N ARG A 18 1.52 -5.34 -12.06
CA ARG A 18 0.69 -6.37 -11.41
C ARG A 18 1.46 -7.66 -11.11
N PHE A 19 2.40 -8.04 -11.97
CA PHE A 19 3.13 -9.30 -11.88
C PHE A 19 4.57 -9.12 -11.36
N THR A 20 4.87 -7.97 -10.76
CA THR A 20 6.18 -7.75 -10.14
C THR A 20 6.36 -8.72 -8.97
N PRO A 21 7.44 -9.52 -8.92
CA PRO A 21 7.63 -10.59 -7.93
C PRO A 21 8.12 -10.05 -6.58
N THR A 22 7.33 -9.18 -5.94
CA THR A 22 7.74 -8.43 -4.74
C THR A 22 7.90 -9.31 -3.50
N SER A 23 7.09 -10.36 -3.34
CA SER A 23 7.19 -11.31 -2.22
C SER A 23 8.20 -12.45 -2.46
N GLN A 24 8.70 -12.59 -3.69
CA GLN A 24 9.58 -13.69 -4.11
C GLN A 24 11.04 -13.24 -4.29
N THR A 25 11.27 -11.92 -4.28
CA THR A 25 12.60 -11.33 -4.45
C THR A 25 13.14 -10.93 -3.09
N CYS A 26 14.37 -11.29 -2.76
CA CYS A 26 15.05 -10.79 -1.58
C CYS A 26 15.31 -9.29 -1.74
N SER A 27 14.81 -8.47 -0.81
CA SER A 27 15.03 -7.02 -0.82
C SER A 27 16.47 -6.62 -0.49
N THR A 28 17.26 -7.51 0.11
CA THR A 28 18.66 -7.26 0.48
C THR A 28 19.63 -7.54 -0.66
N CYS A 29 19.48 -8.66 -1.36
CA CYS A 29 20.43 -9.09 -2.40
C CYS A 29 19.84 -9.17 -3.81
N GLY A 30 18.51 -9.04 -3.96
CA GLY A 30 17.83 -9.10 -5.26
C GLY A 30 17.62 -10.52 -5.81
N ALA A 31 18.05 -11.57 -5.10
CA ALA A 31 17.84 -12.95 -5.54
C ALA A 31 16.35 -13.30 -5.58
N LYS A 32 15.94 -14.08 -6.59
CA LYS A 32 14.59 -14.63 -6.69
C LYS A 32 14.56 -16.00 -6.02
N ASP A 33 13.92 -16.07 -4.86
CA ASP A 33 13.79 -17.30 -4.06
C ASP A 33 12.45 -18.01 -4.26
N GLY A 34 11.76 -17.68 -5.36
CA GLY A 34 10.54 -18.36 -5.81
C GLY A 34 9.28 -18.06 -4.98
N PRO A 35 8.16 -18.69 -5.35
CA PRO A 35 6.86 -18.45 -4.73
C PRO A 35 6.85 -18.90 -3.27
N LYS A 36 6.33 -18.03 -2.40
CA LYS A 36 6.12 -18.29 -0.97
C LYS A 36 4.61 -18.44 -0.73
N PRO A 37 4.12 -19.62 -0.32
CA PRO A 37 2.72 -19.81 0.07
C PRO A 37 2.27 -18.86 1.20
N LEU A 38 0.97 -18.60 1.31
CA LEU A 38 0.43 -17.61 2.25
C LEU A 38 0.69 -17.94 3.73
N ASN A 39 0.89 -19.21 4.08
CA ASN A 39 1.25 -19.64 5.42
C ASN A 39 2.73 -19.39 5.79
N VAL A 40 3.60 -19.12 4.81
CA VAL A 40 5.00 -18.76 5.06
C VAL A 40 5.06 -17.27 5.37
N ARG A 41 5.21 -16.94 6.66
CA ARG A 41 5.34 -15.56 7.15
C ARG A 41 6.79 -15.13 7.20
N GLU A 42 7.68 -16.00 7.66
CA GLU A 42 9.11 -15.76 7.73
C GLU A 42 9.88 -16.77 6.91
N TRP A 43 10.99 -16.35 6.32
CA TRP A 43 11.86 -17.22 5.55
C TRP A 43 13.28 -16.67 5.47
N THR A 44 14.25 -17.56 5.28
CA THR A 44 15.66 -17.20 5.11
C THR A 44 16.04 -17.21 3.63
N CYS A 45 16.63 -16.12 3.14
CA CYS A 45 17.15 -16.04 1.78
C CYS A 45 18.26 -17.08 1.56
N THR A 46 18.12 -17.90 0.52
CA THR A 46 19.10 -18.95 0.21
C THR A 46 20.40 -18.38 -0.37
N ALA A 47 20.35 -17.18 -0.95
CA ALA A 47 21.50 -16.52 -1.57
C ALA A 47 22.35 -15.70 -0.58
N CYS A 48 21.73 -15.00 0.38
CA CYS A 48 22.46 -14.11 1.30
C CYS A 48 22.22 -14.38 2.79
N GLY A 49 21.40 -15.39 3.13
CA GLY A 49 21.15 -15.78 4.53
C GLY A 49 20.29 -14.80 5.34
N THR A 50 19.80 -13.72 4.74
CA THR A 50 18.95 -12.74 5.44
C THR A 50 17.59 -13.35 5.77
N VAL A 51 17.15 -13.19 7.01
CA VAL A 51 15.81 -13.59 7.46
C VAL A 51 14.83 -12.46 7.15
N HIS A 52 13.72 -12.80 6.52
CA HIS A 52 12.70 -11.86 6.09
C HIS A 52 11.33 -12.22 6.64
N ASP A 53 10.59 -11.23 7.15
CA ASP A 53 9.14 -11.25 7.10
C ASP A 53 8.67 -10.99 5.66
N ARG A 54 7.77 -11.83 5.16
CA ARG A 54 7.33 -11.84 3.76
C ARG A 54 6.66 -10.53 3.37
N ASP A 55 5.81 -9.99 4.23
CA ASP A 55 5.01 -8.80 3.91
C ASP A 55 5.89 -7.54 3.96
N THR A 56 6.79 -7.45 4.96
CA THR A 56 7.80 -6.39 5.07
C THR A 56 8.75 -6.38 3.88
N ASN A 57 9.26 -7.55 3.49
CA ASN A 57 10.11 -7.69 2.30
C ASN A 57 9.37 -7.26 1.03
N ALA A 58 8.10 -7.67 0.88
CA ALA A 58 7.28 -7.24 -0.25
C ALA A 58 7.09 -5.72 -0.28
N ALA A 59 6.83 -5.08 0.86
CA ALA A 59 6.68 -3.63 0.96
C ALA A 59 7.97 -2.87 0.56
N ILE A 60 9.14 -3.37 0.98
CA ILE A 60 10.43 -2.80 0.56
C ILE A 60 10.59 -2.92 -0.96
N ASN A 61 10.31 -4.08 -1.52
CA ASN A 61 10.41 -4.29 -2.97
C ASN A 61 9.42 -3.44 -3.76
N VAL A 62 8.19 -3.21 -3.24
CA VAL A 62 7.22 -2.28 -3.84
C VAL A 62 7.78 -0.85 -3.83
N LYS A 63 8.36 -0.40 -2.72
CA LYS A 63 8.99 0.93 -2.60
C LYS A 63 10.12 1.10 -3.62
N THR A 64 10.99 0.10 -3.73
CA THR A 64 12.10 0.09 -4.68
C THR A 64 11.59 0.11 -6.12
N ALA A 65 10.62 -0.75 -6.45
CA ALA A 65 10.03 -0.81 -7.80
C ALA A 65 9.28 0.47 -8.20
N ALA A 66 8.69 1.18 -7.24
CA ALA A 66 8.06 2.47 -7.47
C ALA A 66 9.07 3.60 -7.71
N GLY A 67 10.38 3.37 -7.52
CA GLY A 67 11.42 4.38 -7.70
C GLY A 67 11.42 5.47 -6.62
N LEU A 68 10.74 5.25 -5.48
CA LEU A 68 10.60 6.24 -4.40
C LEU A 68 11.81 6.28 -3.46
N ALA A 69 13.01 5.99 -3.98
CA ALA A 69 14.26 6.00 -3.21
C ALA A 69 14.54 7.39 -2.58
N VAL A 70 13.95 8.47 -3.13
CA VAL A 70 14.13 9.85 -2.68
C VAL A 70 12.79 10.60 -2.62
N SER A 71 11.92 10.25 -1.66
CA SER A 71 10.71 11.07 -1.41
C SER A 71 10.33 11.20 0.07
N ALA A 72 11.12 10.63 0.98
CA ALA A 72 10.81 10.61 2.41
C ALA A 72 11.50 11.72 3.23
N CYS A 73 12.29 12.59 2.61
CA CYS A 73 12.87 13.74 3.29
C CYS A 73 11.92 14.94 3.19
N GLY A 74 10.97 15.08 4.13
CA GLY A 74 10.31 16.37 4.38
C GLY A 74 8.84 16.52 3.99
N ALA A 75 8.12 15.47 3.60
CA ALA A 75 6.66 15.59 3.45
C ALA A 75 5.99 15.68 4.83
N PRO A 76 5.15 16.69 5.12
CA PRO A 76 4.41 16.74 6.37
C PRO A 76 3.52 15.50 6.48
N VAL A 77 3.79 14.70 7.51
CA VAL A 77 3.07 13.45 7.80
C VAL A 77 1.66 13.77 8.32
N ARG A 78 1.47 14.98 8.88
CA ARG A 78 0.17 15.51 9.28
C ARG A 78 -0.46 16.30 8.12
N PRO A 79 -1.54 15.82 7.49
CA PRO A 79 -2.37 16.68 6.67
C PRO A 79 -2.87 17.87 7.51
N GLY A 80 -3.09 19.03 6.90
CA GLY A 80 -3.93 20.06 7.52
C GLY A 80 -5.27 19.46 7.93
N VAL A 81 -5.91 20.00 8.97
CA VAL A 81 -7.20 19.49 9.46
C VAL A 81 -8.24 19.60 8.34
N ILE A 82 -8.50 18.50 7.64
CA ILE A 82 -9.60 18.41 6.67
C ILE A 82 -10.82 17.96 7.46
N PRO A 83 -11.92 18.74 7.48
CA PRO A 83 -13.15 18.32 8.14
C PRO A 83 -13.60 16.97 7.57
N ALA A 84 -13.92 16.01 8.44
CA ALA A 84 -14.47 14.74 8.02
C ALA A 84 -15.83 14.99 7.32
N GLN A 85 -15.97 14.58 6.05
CA GLN A 85 -17.26 14.63 5.37
C GLN A 85 -18.19 13.58 6.01
N ARG A 86 -19.41 14.01 6.34
CA ARG A 86 -20.43 13.29 7.14
C ARG A 86 -20.91 11.96 6.54
N GLU A 87 -20.48 11.64 5.32
CA GLU A 87 -21.00 10.53 4.51
C GLU A 87 -20.20 9.22 4.66
N GLU A 88 -19.07 9.21 5.38
CA GLU A 88 -18.16 8.04 5.43
C GLU A 88 -18.42 7.05 6.57
N THR A 89 -19.34 7.34 7.51
CA THR A 89 -19.88 6.32 8.43
C THR A 89 -21.18 5.78 7.86
N GLY A 90 -21.09 4.67 7.13
CA GLY A 90 -22.26 3.93 6.68
C GLY A 90 -23.10 3.46 7.88
N SER A 91 -24.25 4.11 8.08
CA SER A 91 -25.40 3.57 8.79
C SER A 91 -26.65 4.08 8.06
N HIS A 92 -27.43 3.15 7.51
CA HIS A 92 -28.52 3.36 6.55
C HIS A 92 -29.55 4.43 6.95
N GLY A 93 -30.06 5.14 5.95
CA GLY A 93 -31.33 5.87 6.00
C GLY A 93 -31.91 5.99 4.60
N PHE A 94 -33.05 5.35 4.35
CA PHE A 94 -33.78 5.35 3.07
C PHE A 94 -34.08 6.78 2.58
N PRO A 95 -34.16 7.02 1.26
CA PRO A 95 -34.74 8.26 0.77
C PRO A 95 -36.26 8.20 1.00
N THR A 96 -36.75 8.94 2.00
CA THR A 96 -38.17 9.31 2.02
C THR A 96 -38.36 10.43 0.99
N GLY A 97 -38.62 10.03 -0.25
CA GLY A 97 -39.10 10.96 -1.28
C GLY A 97 -40.41 11.59 -0.83
N ASN A 98 -40.46 12.92 -0.83
CA ASN A 98 -41.67 13.71 -0.60
C ASN A 98 -42.80 13.24 -1.53
N ARG A 99 -43.93 12.82 -0.96
CA ARG A 99 -45.23 12.94 -1.64
C ARG A 99 -45.59 14.42 -1.67
N ALA A 100 -45.45 15.05 -2.83
CA ALA A 100 -46.12 16.31 -3.14
C ALA A 100 -47.53 16.01 -3.67
N ALA A 101 -48.45 16.92 -3.34
CA ALA A 101 -49.91 16.85 -3.42
C ALA A 101 -50.49 16.56 -4.81
#